data_AF-V5GWY0-F1
#
_entry.id   AF-V5GWY0-F1
#
_cell.length_a   1.000
_cell.length_b   1.000
_cell.length_c   1.000
_cell.angle_alpha   90.00
_cell.angle_beta   90.00
_cell.angle_gamma   90.00
#
_symmetry.space_group_name_H-M   'P 1'
#
loop_
_entity.id
_entity.type
_entity.pdbx_description
1 polymer ?
#
loop_
_entity_poly.entity_id
_entity_poly.type
_entity_poly.pdbx_seq_one_letter_code
_entity_poly.pdbx_strand_id
1 'polypeptide(L)'
;MLQQFLTPATIMVVSVTASTTQGQLLSPEELATIFEACDMALDLNDFKLEIYSYVESRMSFIAPNLSAIVGASVAAKLMGVAGGLTNLSK
;
A
#
# COMPACT_ATOMS: atom_id res chain seq x y z
N MET A 1 18.90 0.66 9.82
CA MET A 1 18.06 0.79 8.60
C MET A 1 16.75 -0.01 8.71
N LEU A 2 16.76 -1.31 9.01
CA LEU A 2 15.53 -2.12 9.17
C LEU A 2 14.56 -1.65 10.28
N GLN A 3 15.07 -0.98 11.31
CA GLN A 3 14.28 -0.41 12.42
C GLN A 3 13.29 0.68 11.98
N GLN A 4 13.45 1.26 10.79
CA GLN A 4 12.50 2.23 10.23
C GLN A 4 11.23 1.56 9.71
N PHE A 5 11.27 0.25 9.44
CA PHE A 5 10.20 -0.50 8.78
C PHE A 5 9.63 -1.62 9.64
N LEU A 6 10.42 -2.20 10.56
CA LEU A 6 10.07 -3.40 11.31
C LEU A 6 10.22 -3.20 12.82
N THR A 7 9.42 -3.92 13.60
CA THR A 7 9.53 -3.95 15.06
C THR A 7 10.79 -4.72 15.52
N PRO A 8 11.33 -4.45 16.72
CA PRO A 8 12.49 -5.18 17.24
C PRO A 8 12.28 -6.70 17.31
N ALA A 9 11.06 -7.15 17.65
CA ALA A 9 10.72 -8.57 17.68
C ALA A 9 10.80 -9.20 16.28
N THR A 10 10.25 -8.54 15.26
CA THR A 10 10.33 -9.00 13.87
C THR A 10 11.76 -9.03 13.35
N ILE A 11 12.58 -8.03 13.70
CA ILE A 11 14.00 -8.00 13.33
C ILE A 11 14.73 -9.22 13.90
N MET A 12 14.50 -9.54 15.18
CA MET A 12 15.10 -10.73 15.81
C MET A 12 14.71 -12.01 15.07
N VAL A 13 13.41 -12.19 14.75
CA VAL A 13 12.94 -13.36 14.00
C VAL A 13 13.63 -13.46 12.65
N VAL A 14 13.64 -12.37 11.87
CA VAL A 14 14.27 -12.36 10.54
C VAL A 14 15.76 -12.68 10.63
N SER A 15 16.49 -12.08 11.57
CA SER A 15 17.92 -12.35 11.77
C SER A 15 18.20 -13.80 12.15
N VAL A 16 17.45 -14.37 13.08
CA VAL A 16 17.61 -15.78 13.48
C VAL A 16 17.30 -16.70 12.31
N THR A 17 16.19 -16.48 11.60
CA THR A 17 15.84 -17.31 10.44
C THR A 17 16.84 -17.18 9.31
N ALA A 18 17.42 -15.99 9.09
CA ALA A 18 18.44 -15.78 8.09
C ALA A 18 19.76 -16.50 8.43
N SER A 19 20.12 -16.61 9.71
CA SER A 19 21.32 -17.34 10.14
C SER A 19 21.17 -18.87 10.12
N THR A 20 19.94 -19.39 10.21
CA THR A 20 19.67 -20.84 10.22
C THR A 20 19.00 -21.35 8.95
N THR A 21 18.85 -20.51 7.93
CA THR A 21 18.16 -20.88 6.69
C THR A 21 18.94 -21.92 5.90
N GLN A 22 18.21 -22.83 5.25
CA GLN A 22 18.76 -23.80 4.29
C GLN A 22 18.64 -23.30 2.83
N GLY A 23 18.37 -21.99 2.66
CA GLY A 23 18.23 -21.38 1.33
C GLY A 23 19.53 -21.41 0.52
N GLN A 24 19.39 -21.11 -0.77
CA GLN A 24 20.51 -20.98 -1.70
C GLN A 24 20.81 -19.51 -1.99
N LEU A 25 22.07 -19.21 -2.27
CA LEU A 25 22.49 -17.89 -2.69
C LEU A 25 21.96 -17.62 -4.10
N LEU A 26 21.34 -16.45 -4.28
CA LEU A 26 20.93 -15.95 -5.58
C LEU A 26 22.15 -15.48 -6.36
N SER A 27 22.11 -15.65 -7.68
CA SER A 27 23.08 -15.03 -8.58
C SER A 27 22.91 -13.50 -8.59
N PRO A 28 23.96 -12.75 -9.00
CA PRO A 28 23.86 -11.29 -9.11
C PRO A 28 22.75 -10.80 -10.05
N GLU A 29 22.44 -11.56 -11.11
CA GLU A 29 21.41 -11.25 -12.10
C GLU A 29 20.00 -11.44 -11.52
N GLU A 30 19.76 -12.55 -10.84
CA GLU A 30 18.50 -12.81 -10.14
C GLU A 30 18.24 -11.76 -9.06
N LEU A 31 19.28 -11.43 -8.30
CA LEU A 31 19.22 -10.40 -7.27
C LEU A 31 18.90 -9.03 -7.87
N ALA A 32 19.54 -8.64 -8.98
CA ALA A 32 19.25 -7.38 -9.67
C ALA A 32 17.79 -7.32 -10.14
N THR A 33 17.27 -8.42 -10.69
CA THR A 33 15.88 -8.52 -11.15
C THR A 33 14.89 -8.36 -10.00
N ILE A 34 15.19 -8.97 -8.84
CA ILE A 34 14.36 -8.85 -7.64
C ILE A 34 14.35 -7.41 -7.12
N PHE A 35 15.51 -6.75 -7.09
CA PHE A 35 15.58 -5.35 -6.65
C PHE A 35 14.79 -4.41 -7.58
N GLU A 36 14.91 -4.59 -8.91
CA GLU A 36 14.12 -3.81 -9.87
C GLU A 36 12.61 -4.02 -9.68
N ALA A 37 12.18 -5.26 -9.43
CA ALA A 37 10.77 -5.56 -9.14
C ALA A 37 10.31 -4.92 -7.82
N CYS A 38 11.17 -4.87 -6.80
CA CYS A 38 10.88 -4.19 -5.55
C CYS A 38 10.73 -2.67 -5.75
N ASP A 39 11.62 -2.04 -6.53
CA ASP A 39 11.55 -0.61 -6.82
C ASP A 39 10.26 -0.28 -7.58
N MET A 40 9.91 -1.08 -8.59
CA MET A 40 8.63 -0.93 -9.31
C MET A 40 7.42 -1.06 -8.37
N ALA A 41 7.46 -1.98 -7.41
CA ALA A 41 6.37 -2.13 -6.44
C ALA A 41 6.24 -0.93 -5.51
N LEU A 42 7.36 -0.29 -5.14
CA LEU A 42 7.37 0.95 -4.36
C LEU A 42 6.77 2.10 -5.18
N ASP A 43 7.22 2.28 -6.42
CA ASP A 43 6.69 3.31 -7.32
C ASP A 43 5.17 3.16 -7.51
N LEU A 44 4.69 1.94 -7.77
CA LEU A 44 3.27 1.65 -7.90
C LEU A 44 2.49 1.98 -6.62
N ASN A 45 3.07 1.71 -5.45
CA ASN A 45 2.43 2.05 -4.19
C ASN A 45 2.34 3.56 -4.00
N ASP A 46 3.38 4.30 -4.36
CA ASP A 46 3.40 5.76 -4.26
C ASP A 46 2.39 6.41 -5.22
N PHE A 47 2.34 5.95 -6.48
CA PHE A 47 1.30 6.38 -7.43
C PHE A 47 -0.12 6.08 -6.93
N LYS A 48 -0.34 4.90 -6.33
CA LYS A 48 -1.63 4.56 -5.73
C LYS A 48 -2.01 5.52 -4.60
N LEU A 49 -1.05 5.90 -3.75
CA LEU A 49 -1.28 6.86 -2.66
C LEU A 49 -1.59 8.26 -3.21
N GLU A 50 -0.90 8.70 -4.26
CA GLU A 50 -1.17 9.97 -4.93
C GLU A 50 -2.60 10.02 -5.49
N ILE A 51 -3.02 8.96 -6.19
CA ILE A 51 -4.40 8.83 -6.70
C ILE A 51 -5.41 8.88 -5.56
N TYR A 52 -5.17 8.17 -4.45
CA TYR A 52 -6.08 8.22 -3.30
C TYR A 52 -6.17 9.62 -2.69
N SER A 53 -5.05 10.30 -2.51
CA SER A 53 -5.02 11.68 -2.00
C SER A 53 -5.82 12.62 -2.92
N TYR A 54 -5.66 12.48 -4.23
CA TYR A 54 -6.42 13.26 -5.20
C TYR A 54 -7.92 13.01 -5.08
N VAL A 55 -8.37 11.75 -5.09
CA VAL A 55 -9.80 11.42 -4.97
C VAL A 55 -10.37 11.92 -3.64
N GLU A 56 -9.64 11.73 -2.55
CA GLU A 56 -10.04 12.19 -1.22
C GLU A 56 -10.22 13.72 -1.18
N SER A 57 -9.29 14.48 -1.77
CA SER A 57 -9.36 15.96 -1.83
C SER A 57 -10.60 16.49 -2.56
N ARG A 58 -11.20 15.67 -3.43
CA ARG A 58 -12.41 16.01 -4.21
C ARG A 58 -13.68 15.40 -3.62
N MET A 59 -13.57 14.45 -2.69
CA MET A 59 -14.71 13.67 -2.20
C MET A 59 -15.73 14.53 -1.44
N SER A 60 -15.27 15.54 -0.70
CA SER A 60 -16.16 16.52 -0.04
C SER A 60 -17.02 17.33 -1.02
N PHE A 61 -16.57 17.48 -2.28
CA PHE A 61 -17.37 18.11 -3.33
C PHE A 61 -18.25 17.10 -4.07
N ILE A 62 -17.75 15.89 -4.33
CA ILE A 62 -18.47 14.85 -5.10
C ILE A 62 -19.61 14.23 -4.28
N ALA A 63 -19.35 13.92 -3.01
CA ALA A 63 -20.30 13.28 -2.10
C ALA A 63 -20.25 13.97 -0.72
N PRO A 64 -20.76 15.21 -0.59
CA PRO A 64 -20.64 16.02 0.62
C PRO A 64 -21.31 15.35 1.83
N ASN A 65 -22.51 14.80 1.64
CA ASN A 65 -23.27 14.17 2.73
C ASN A 65 -22.59 12.88 3.20
N LEU A 66 -22.09 12.06 2.28
CA LEU A 66 -21.37 10.83 2.63
C LEU A 66 -20.07 11.18 3.36
N SER A 67 -19.31 12.14 2.82
CA SER A 67 -18.07 12.61 3.43
C SER A 67 -18.28 13.20 4.82
N ALA A 68 -19.39 13.89 5.06
CA ALA A 68 -19.73 14.44 6.37
C ALA A 68 -20.01 13.36 7.42
N ILE A 69 -20.51 12.19 7.01
CA ILE A 69 -20.85 11.09 7.93
C ILE A 69 -19.64 10.20 8.21
N VAL A 70 -18.89 9.79 7.17
CA VAL A 70 -17.82 8.78 7.30
C VAL A 70 -16.40 9.33 7.09
N GLY A 71 -16.26 10.59 6.71
CA GLY A 71 -14.99 11.20 6.31
C GLY A 71 -14.67 11.00 4.83
N ALA A 72 -13.89 11.92 4.25
CA ALA A 72 -13.55 11.93 2.83
C ALA A 72 -12.79 10.67 2.39
N SER A 73 -11.83 10.19 3.20
CA SER A 73 -11.08 8.96 2.90
C SER A 73 -11.96 7.71 2.80
N VAL A 74 -12.87 7.53 3.76
CA VAL A 74 -13.76 6.36 3.80
C VAL A 74 -14.80 6.47 2.67
N ALA A 75 -15.36 7.66 2.47
CA ALA A 75 -16.29 7.93 1.37
C ALA A 75 -15.65 7.62 0.00
N ALA A 76 -14.41 8.01 -0.23
CA ALA A 76 -13.67 7.74 -1.46
C ALA A 76 -13.49 6.24 -1.71
N LYS A 77 -13.19 5.46 -0.68
CA LYS A 77 -13.05 3.99 -0.78
C LYS A 77 -14.38 3.32 -1.07
N LEU A 78 -15.45 3.69 -0.36
CA LEU A 78 -16.79 3.16 -0.60
C LEU A 78 -17.27 3.46 -2.02
N MET A 79 -17.08 4.70 -2.47
CA MET A 79 -17.37 5.14 -3.83
C MET A 79 -16.57 4.39 -4.89
N GLY A 80 -15.28 4.15 -4.65
CA GLY A 80 -14.41 3.39 -5.54
C GLY A 80 -14.81 1.93 -5.67
N VAL A 81 -15.18 1.27 -4.56
CA VAL A 81 -15.62 -0.14 -4.55
C VAL A 81 -17.02 -0.29 -5.18
N ALA A 82 -17.96 0.61 -4.86
CA ALA A 82 -19.29 0.57 -5.44
C ALA A 82 -19.32 0.98 -6.92
N GLY A 83 -18.30 1.69 -7.40
CA GLY A 83 -18.25 2.20 -8.77
C GLY A 83 -19.18 3.41 -8.99
N GLY A 84 -19.36 4.26 -7.96
CA GLY A 84 -20.11 5.51 -8.03
C GLY A 84 -21.37 5.57 -7.16
N LEU A 85 -21.94 6.78 -7.03
CA LEU A 85 -23.07 7.08 -6.11
C LEU A 85 -24.32 6.25 -6.43
N THR A 86 -24.68 6.14 -7.71
CA THR A 86 -25.87 5.40 -8.15
C THR A 86 -25.80 3.91 -7.82
N ASN A 87 -24.60 3.33 -7.86
CA ASN A 87 -24.40 1.93 -7.50
C ASN A 87 -24.30 1.77 -5.98
N LEU A 88 -23.77 2.77 -5.27
CA LEU A 88 -23.70 2.79 -3.82
C LEU A 88 -25.08 2.94 -3.16
N SER A 89 -26.03 3.63 -3.81
CA SER A 89 -27.38 3.87 -3.27
C SER A 89 -28.37 2.74 -3.50
N LYS A 90 -27.98 1.66 -4.19
CA LYS A 90 -28.80 0.47 -4.44
C LYS A 90 -28.47 -0.61 -3.42
#